data_AF-A0A2N5AH42-F1
#
_entry.id   AF-A0A2N5AH42-F1
#
_cell.length_a   1.000
_cell.length_b   1.000
_cell.length_c   1.000
_cell.angle_alpha   90.00
_cell.angle_beta   90.00
_cell.angle_gamma   90.00
#
_symmetry.space_group_name_H-M   'P 1'
#
loop_
_entity.id
_entity.type
_entity.pdbx_description
1 polymer ?
#
loop_
_entity_poly.entity_id
_entity_poly.type
_entity_poly.pdbx_seq_one_letter_code
_entity_poly.pdbx_strand_id
1 'polypeptide(L)'
;LRFDNLNLMASGSTLTGNGSVVLGDRPDWSLDLHATTLNLDSLLAPSSPATDSSASQQGQSQTRPLRPVIADSDEREDYQSLRGFNGRMALSADQLQWRGLNFTQVQSEISNQQGLLTVSKMQGNLDGGQLSLPGTLDARGDTPQATFQPALQNVEIGSLIKAFNYSLNLTGKLSLTGEFSGTRIDADDFRRHWQGQAQLQMADTRTEGLNFQQLVQQAVERSTNVRAQENYDNATRLDSVSSQLTLDNGLVTLNRLQGQSDVMAMTGEGQLDLQKENCDMRFNVRVLGGWKGEGKLIDRLKQTAIPLRIYGDWQSLSYSLQVDQILRKQLQDEAKQRLNDWVERNKGSKESKDAKKLLDKL
;
A
#
# COMPACT_ATOMS: atom_id res chain seq x y z
N LEU A 1 -2.91 -37.75 25.38
CA LEU A 1 -1.76 -38.25 24.59
C LEU A 1 -0.70 -37.16 24.55
N ARG A 2 0.59 -37.52 24.58
CA ARG A 2 1.71 -36.58 24.51
C ARG A 2 2.70 -37.07 23.46
N PHE A 3 3.23 -36.14 22.69
CA PHE A 3 4.18 -36.35 21.61
C PHE A 3 5.39 -35.46 21.88
N ASP A 4 6.54 -36.07 22.13
CA ASP A 4 7.79 -35.33 22.34
C ASP A 4 8.71 -35.56 21.13
N ASN A 5 9.48 -34.53 20.76
CA ASN A 5 10.40 -34.55 19.60
C ASN A 5 9.71 -34.89 18.27
N LEU A 6 8.55 -34.29 18.01
CA LEU A 6 7.92 -34.31 16.70
C LEU A 6 8.93 -33.81 15.66
N ASN A 7 9.00 -34.49 14.52
CA ASN A 7 9.75 -34.07 13.34
C ASN A 7 8.88 -34.33 12.11
N LEU A 8 8.37 -33.26 11.53
CA LEU A 8 7.45 -33.28 10.40
C LEU A 8 8.12 -32.58 9.22
N MET A 9 8.13 -33.25 8.08
CA MET A 9 8.63 -32.70 6.83
C MET A 9 7.49 -32.69 5.81
N ALA A 10 7.17 -31.52 5.28
CA ALA A 10 6.11 -31.35 4.30
C ALA A 10 6.46 -30.21 3.34
N SER A 11 6.45 -30.50 2.04
CA SER A 11 6.58 -29.50 0.96
C SER A 11 7.74 -28.50 1.15
N GLY A 12 8.90 -28.97 1.61
CA GLY A 12 10.09 -28.13 1.86
C GLY A 12 10.09 -27.40 3.21
N SER A 13 9.13 -27.69 4.08
CA SER A 13 9.08 -27.22 5.46
C SER A 13 9.55 -28.30 6.43
N THR A 14 10.32 -27.92 7.44
CA THR A 14 10.78 -28.81 8.52
C THR A 14 10.30 -28.25 9.85
N LEU A 15 9.35 -28.93 10.48
CA LEU A 15 8.80 -28.56 11.78
C LEU A 15 9.25 -29.57 12.83
N THR A 16 9.75 -29.07 13.94
CA THR A 16 10.10 -29.85 15.12
C THR A 16 9.37 -29.33 16.34
N GLY A 17 9.21 -30.14 17.38
CA GLY A 17 8.65 -29.65 18.64
C GLY A 17 7.88 -30.69 19.43
N ASN A 18 6.95 -30.23 20.26
CA ASN A 18 6.18 -31.08 21.15
C ASN A 18 4.70 -30.78 21.01
N GLY A 19 3.88 -31.80 21.26
CA GLY A 19 2.44 -31.70 21.20
C GLY A 19 1.77 -32.51 22.29
N SER A 20 0.58 -32.11 22.68
CA SER A 20 -0.29 -32.96 23.48
C SER A 20 -1.74 -32.74 23.10
N VAL A 21 -2.54 -33.76 23.34
CA VAL A 21 -3.99 -33.69 23.15
C VAL A 21 -4.70 -34.38 24.30
N VAL A 22 -5.67 -33.69 24.89
CA VAL A 22 -6.65 -34.29 25.79
C VAL A 22 -7.85 -34.66 24.94
N LEU A 23 -8.11 -35.97 24.85
CA LEU A 23 -9.24 -36.48 24.08
C LEU A 23 -10.53 -36.34 24.89
N GLY A 24 -11.61 -36.00 24.19
CA GLY A 24 -12.97 -35.87 24.71
C GLY A 24 -13.90 -35.50 23.55
N ASP A 25 -15.15 -35.15 23.84
CA ASP A 25 -16.13 -34.73 22.81
C ASP A 25 -15.62 -33.55 21.98
N ARG A 26 -14.81 -32.70 22.59
CA ARG A 26 -14.05 -31.63 21.95
C ARG A 26 -12.59 -31.74 22.39
N PRO A 27 -11.68 -32.22 21.53
CA PRO A 27 -10.28 -32.38 21.92
C PRO A 27 -9.64 -31.04 22.27
N ASP A 28 -8.74 -31.03 23.25
CA ASP A 28 -7.94 -29.87 23.64
C ASP A 28 -6.47 -30.11 23.24
N TRP A 29 -5.99 -29.32 22.28
CA TRP A 29 -4.66 -29.42 21.71
C TRP A 29 -3.70 -28.40 22.33
N SER A 30 -2.46 -28.81 22.59
CA SER A 30 -1.36 -27.90 22.93
C SER A 30 -0.16 -28.25 22.08
N LEU A 31 0.29 -27.30 21.26
CA LEU A 31 1.41 -27.45 20.33
C LEU A 31 2.46 -26.38 20.62
N ASP A 32 3.72 -26.79 20.66
CA ASP A 32 4.89 -25.92 20.71
C ASP A 32 5.85 -26.37 19.61
N LEU A 33 5.95 -25.56 18.55
CA LEU A 33 6.59 -25.91 17.30
C LEU A 33 7.68 -24.89 16.94
N HIS A 34 8.79 -25.40 16.42
CA HIS A 34 9.87 -24.64 15.80
C HIS A 34 10.08 -25.12 14.36
N ALA A 35 10.23 -24.18 13.44
CA ALA A 35 10.57 -24.45 12.06
C ALA A 35 11.84 -23.71 11.65
N THR A 36 12.83 -24.43 11.11
CA THR A 36 13.96 -23.75 10.44
C THR A 36 13.49 -23.05 9.18
N THR A 37 12.65 -23.73 8.39
CA THR A 37 12.02 -23.15 7.21
C THR A 37 10.55 -23.58 7.17
N LEU A 38 9.66 -22.62 6.99
CA LEU A 38 8.23 -22.83 6.81
C LEU A 38 7.77 -22.18 5.50
N ASN A 39 7.46 -22.99 4.51
CA ASN A 39 6.97 -22.51 3.22
C ASN A 39 5.45 -22.64 3.15
N LEU A 40 4.74 -21.54 3.38
CA LEU A 40 3.28 -21.52 3.31
C LEU A 40 2.78 -21.54 1.86
N ASP A 41 3.57 -21.07 0.90
CA ASP A 41 3.18 -21.10 -0.52
C ASP A 41 3.06 -22.53 -1.03
N SER A 42 3.93 -23.43 -0.58
CA SER A 42 3.88 -24.85 -0.95
C SER A 42 2.91 -25.68 -0.10
N LEU A 43 2.67 -25.27 1.15
CA LEU A 43 1.75 -25.97 2.07
C LEU A 43 0.28 -25.63 1.80
N LEU A 44 0.00 -24.38 1.42
CA LEU A 44 -1.34 -23.88 1.14
C LEU A 44 -1.67 -23.90 -0.36
N ALA A 45 -0.73 -24.33 -1.21
CA ALA A 45 -1.01 -24.54 -2.63
C ALA A 45 -2.24 -25.46 -2.75
N PRO A 46 -3.30 -25.06 -3.48
CA PRO A 46 -4.40 -25.96 -3.75
C PRO A 46 -3.80 -27.21 -4.38
N SER A 47 -4.06 -28.36 -3.75
CA SER A 47 -3.64 -29.63 -4.30
C SER A 47 -4.33 -29.75 -5.64
N SER A 48 -3.59 -29.49 -6.72
CA SER A 48 -4.03 -29.90 -8.04
C SER A 48 -4.24 -31.40 -7.92
N PRO A 49 -5.46 -31.93 -8.17
CA PRO A 49 -5.62 -33.37 -8.21
C PRO A 49 -4.57 -33.86 -9.18
N ALA A 50 -3.68 -34.73 -8.69
CA ALA A 50 -2.60 -35.26 -9.48
C ALA A 50 -3.22 -35.80 -10.77
N THR A 51 -2.98 -35.11 -11.89
CA THR A 51 -3.07 -35.76 -13.19
C THR A 51 -1.93 -36.75 -13.18
N ASP A 52 -2.23 -37.96 -12.73
CA ASP A 52 -1.41 -39.15 -12.90
C ASP A 52 -0.99 -39.21 -14.36
N SER A 53 0.19 -38.63 -14.62
CA SER A 53 0.80 -38.61 -15.92
C SER A 53 1.56 -39.92 -16.04
N SER A 54 0.79 -40.94 -16.40
CA SER A 54 1.17 -41.97 -17.38
C SER A 54 2.53 -42.63 -17.21
N ALA A 55 2.51 -43.78 -16.52
CA ALA A 55 3.19 -44.94 -17.06
C ALA A 55 2.66 -45.21 -18.48
N SER A 56 3.56 -45.36 -19.44
CA SER A 56 3.25 -45.72 -20.82
C SER A 56 2.67 -47.14 -20.90
N GLN A 57 1.36 -47.24 -21.07
CA GLN A 57 0.73 -48.44 -21.63
C GLN A 57 -0.07 -48.05 -22.89
N GLN A 58 0.44 -48.51 -24.03
CA GLN A 58 -0.33 -48.56 -25.28
C GLN A 58 -1.54 -49.47 -25.08
N GLY A 59 -2.73 -48.90 -25.21
CA GLY A 59 -4.00 -49.63 -25.16
C GLY A 59 -5.18 -48.75 -25.53
N GLN A 60 -5.58 -48.85 -26.80
CA GLN A 60 -6.82 -48.43 -27.48
C GLN A 60 -7.81 -47.47 -26.80
N SER A 61 -8.09 -46.42 -27.56
CA SER A 61 -9.09 -45.37 -27.47
C SER A 61 -10.51 -45.83 -27.08
N GLN A 62 -11.03 -45.31 -25.97
CA GLN A 62 -12.45 -44.97 -25.82
C GLN A 62 -12.59 -43.63 -25.08
N THR A 63 -13.11 -42.64 -25.81
CA THR A 63 -13.45 -41.30 -25.32
C THR A 63 -14.66 -41.38 -24.39
N ARG A 64 -14.42 -41.32 -23.08
CA ARG A 64 -15.48 -41.05 -22.09
C ARG A 64 -15.54 -39.53 -21.88
N PRO A 65 -16.73 -38.89 -21.95
CA PRO A 65 -16.83 -37.46 -21.71
C PRO A 65 -16.42 -37.17 -20.25
N LEU A 66 -15.43 -36.27 -20.11
CA LEU A 66 -15.04 -35.70 -18.82
C LEU A 66 -16.28 -35.00 -18.25
N ARG A 67 -16.77 -35.48 -17.11
CA ARG A 67 -17.78 -34.73 -16.36
C ARG A 67 -17.11 -33.46 -15.84
N PRO A 68 -17.78 -32.30 -15.90
CA PRO A 68 -17.30 -31.12 -15.21
C PRO A 68 -17.21 -31.47 -13.73
N VAL A 69 -16.01 -31.42 -13.15
CA VAL A 69 -15.87 -31.31 -11.70
C VAL A 69 -16.23 -29.87 -11.41
N ILE A 70 -17.47 -29.64 -10.99
CA ILE A 70 -17.83 -28.39 -10.33
C ILE A 70 -17.06 -28.47 -9.00
N ALA A 71 -15.97 -27.73 -8.89
CA ALA A 71 -15.34 -27.45 -7.61
C ALA A 71 -16.31 -26.54 -6.85
N ASP A 72 -17.29 -27.16 -6.20
CA ASP A 72 -18.16 -26.49 -5.26
C ASP A 72 -17.35 -26.37 -3.96
N SER A 73 -16.40 -25.44 -3.93
CA SER A 73 -15.89 -24.92 -2.66
C SER A 73 -16.97 -23.99 -2.12
N ASP A 74 -18.01 -24.59 -1.55
CA ASP A 74 -19.16 -23.89 -0.99
C ASP A 74 -18.63 -22.92 0.07
N GLU A 75 -18.81 -21.61 -0.14
CA GLU A 75 -18.27 -20.49 0.67
C GLU A 75 -18.70 -20.52 2.15
N ARG A 76 -19.42 -21.55 2.58
CA ARG A 76 -20.10 -21.72 3.88
C ARG A 76 -19.32 -22.58 4.87
N GLU A 77 -18.18 -23.18 4.49
CA GLU A 77 -17.47 -24.16 5.33
C GLU A 77 -16.09 -23.71 5.85
N ASP A 78 -15.57 -22.54 5.45
CA ASP A 78 -14.16 -22.15 5.65
C ASP A 78 -13.65 -22.23 7.10
N TYR A 79 -14.53 -22.16 8.10
CA TYR A 79 -14.15 -22.16 9.52
C TYR A 79 -14.93 -23.11 10.41
N GLN A 80 -15.78 -23.98 9.86
CA GLN A 80 -16.60 -24.89 10.69
C GLN A 80 -15.74 -25.84 11.54
N SER A 81 -14.60 -26.26 11.01
CA SER A 81 -13.63 -27.12 11.70
C SER A 81 -13.11 -26.51 13.01
N LEU A 82 -13.04 -25.18 13.12
CA LEU A 82 -12.59 -24.49 14.33
C LEU A 82 -13.55 -24.71 15.51
N ARG A 83 -14.83 -24.98 15.27
CA ARG A 83 -15.82 -25.25 16.34
C ARG A 83 -15.63 -26.59 17.03
N GLY A 84 -14.92 -27.51 16.38
CA GLY A 84 -14.77 -28.90 16.83
C GLY A 84 -13.76 -29.11 17.96
N PHE A 85 -12.93 -28.13 18.29
CA PHE A 85 -11.81 -28.33 19.24
C PHE A 85 -11.46 -27.07 20.04
N ASN A 86 -10.72 -27.28 21.13
CA ASN A 86 -9.93 -26.24 21.79
C ASN A 86 -8.46 -26.44 21.43
N GLY A 87 -7.70 -25.36 21.32
CA GLY A 87 -6.28 -25.47 20.99
C GLY A 87 -5.46 -24.27 21.41
N ARG A 88 -4.18 -24.52 21.69
CA ARG A 88 -3.13 -23.51 21.79
C ARG A 88 -1.93 -23.95 20.96
N MET A 89 -1.36 -23.01 20.22
CA MET A 89 -0.19 -23.23 19.40
C MET A 89 0.78 -22.07 19.62
N ALA A 90 1.99 -22.41 20.05
CA ALA A 90 3.16 -21.55 19.89
C ALA A 90 3.95 -22.05 18.67
N LEU A 91 4.25 -21.13 17.75
CA LEU A 91 5.05 -21.41 16.57
C LEU A 91 6.18 -20.38 16.48
N SER A 92 7.40 -20.88 16.38
CA SER A 92 8.57 -20.09 16.01
C SER A 92 9.08 -20.56 14.67
N ALA A 93 9.46 -19.64 13.78
CA ALA A 93 10.10 -19.99 12.52
C ALA A 93 11.29 -19.07 12.24
N ASP A 94 12.44 -19.65 11.94
CA ASP A 94 13.64 -18.89 11.61
C ASP A 94 13.43 -18.16 10.28
N GLN A 95 12.85 -18.87 9.30
CA GLN A 95 12.40 -18.35 8.01
C GLN A 95 11.00 -18.83 7.67
N LEU A 96 10.16 -17.92 7.18
CA LEU A 96 8.82 -18.22 6.67
C LEU A 96 8.64 -17.59 5.30
N GLN A 97 8.16 -18.37 4.33
CA GLN A 97 7.82 -17.89 3.00
C GLN A 97 6.30 -17.85 2.81
N TRP A 98 5.77 -16.70 2.41
CA TRP A 98 4.35 -16.53 2.08
C TRP A 98 4.16 -15.44 1.02
N ARG A 99 3.46 -15.76 -0.05
CA ARG A 99 3.26 -14.96 -1.26
C ARG A 99 4.58 -14.45 -1.85
N GLY A 100 5.62 -15.29 -1.79
CA GLY A 100 6.99 -14.93 -2.19
C GLY A 100 7.70 -13.95 -1.26
N LEU A 101 7.06 -13.47 -0.19
CA LEU A 101 7.70 -12.68 0.86
C LEU A 101 8.48 -13.61 1.78
N ASN A 102 9.68 -13.17 2.18
CA ASN A 102 10.54 -13.91 3.09
C ASN A 102 10.55 -13.21 4.45
N PHE A 103 9.88 -13.81 5.40
CA PHE A 103 9.87 -13.38 6.79
C PHE A 103 10.96 -14.10 7.57
N THR A 104 11.51 -13.42 8.57
CA THR A 104 12.51 -14.01 9.48
C THR A 104 12.13 -13.79 10.93
N GLN A 105 12.63 -14.65 11.81
CA GLN A 105 12.39 -14.57 13.27
C GLN A 105 10.90 -14.51 13.62
N VAL A 106 10.10 -15.29 12.92
CA VAL A 106 8.64 -15.30 13.08
C VAL A 106 8.29 -15.95 14.41
N GLN A 107 7.40 -15.30 15.15
CA GLN A 107 6.84 -15.80 16.40
C GLN A 107 5.34 -15.63 16.37
N SER A 108 4.61 -16.72 16.62
CA SER A 108 3.17 -16.73 16.65
C SER A 108 2.63 -17.50 17.86
N GLU A 109 1.61 -16.92 18.49
CA GLU A 109 0.83 -17.54 19.55
C GLU A 109 -0.64 -17.45 19.16
N ILE A 110 -1.24 -18.62 18.97
CA ILE A 110 -2.61 -18.77 18.49
C ILE A 110 -3.36 -19.66 19.46
N SER A 111 -4.61 -19.30 19.77
CA SER A 111 -5.52 -20.15 20.51
C SER A 111 -6.86 -20.23 19.82
N ASN A 112 -7.53 -21.38 19.94
CA ASN A 112 -8.88 -21.59 19.46
C ASN A 112 -9.73 -22.08 20.63
N GLN A 113 -10.88 -21.45 20.82
CA GLN A 113 -11.90 -21.89 21.77
C GLN A 113 -13.20 -22.10 21.00
N GLN A 114 -13.31 -23.28 20.37
CA GLN A 114 -14.53 -23.72 19.67
C GLN A 114 -15.06 -22.69 18.67
N GLY A 115 -14.18 -22.18 17.84
CA GLY A 115 -14.52 -21.21 16.79
C GLY A 115 -14.16 -19.77 17.14
N LEU A 116 -13.80 -19.47 18.40
CA LEU A 116 -13.14 -18.21 18.73
C LEU A 116 -11.62 -18.39 18.62
N LEU A 117 -11.06 -18.02 17.48
CA LEU A 117 -9.64 -18.00 17.22
C LEU A 117 -9.05 -16.65 17.67
N THR A 118 -8.01 -16.68 18.50
CA THR A 118 -7.27 -15.51 18.97
C THR A 118 -5.80 -15.66 18.63
N VAL A 119 -5.27 -14.68 17.90
CA VAL A 119 -3.84 -14.53 17.59
C VAL A 119 -3.29 -13.46 18.54
N SER A 120 -2.78 -13.88 19.70
CA SER A 120 -2.24 -12.96 20.70
C SER A 120 -0.89 -12.38 20.29
N LYS A 121 -0.14 -13.14 19.49
CA LYS A 121 1.15 -12.74 18.95
C LYS A 121 1.27 -13.26 17.53
N MET A 122 1.66 -12.39 16.62
CA MET A 122 2.15 -12.74 15.29
C MET A 122 3.09 -11.62 14.91
N GLN A 123 4.38 -11.92 14.84
CA GLN A 123 5.41 -10.93 14.56
C GLN A 123 6.58 -11.55 13.81
N GLY A 124 7.34 -10.74 13.09
CA GLY A 124 8.56 -11.13 12.41
C GLY A 124 9.18 -9.95 11.67
N ASN A 125 10.32 -10.18 11.01
CA ASN A 125 10.97 -9.18 10.17
C ASN A 125 10.68 -9.44 8.69
N LEU A 126 10.54 -8.37 7.91
CA LEU A 126 10.33 -8.40 6.46
C LEU A 126 11.08 -7.25 5.81
N ASP A 127 11.98 -7.55 4.87
CA ASP A 127 12.74 -6.56 4.08
C ASP A 127 13.40 -5.43 4.89
N GLY A 128 13.99 -5.80 6.02
CA GLY A 128 14.67 -4.89 6.95
C GLY A 128 13.74 -4.15 7.92
N GLY A 129 12.43 -4.30 7.78
CA GLY A 129 11.41 -3.80 8.69
C GLY A 129 10.88 -4.87 9.65
N GLN A 130 9.97 -4.46 10.52
CA GLN A 130 9.25 -5.33 11.46
C GLN A 130 7.76 -5.31 11.15
N LEU A 131 7.10 -6.43 11.36
CA LEU A 131 5.66 -6.59 11.20
C LEU A 131 5.07 -7.29 12.43
N SER A 132 3.89 -6.85 12.83
CA SER A 132 3.03 -7.53 13.79
C SER A 132 1.57 -7.52 13.32
N LEU A 133 0.85 -8.62 13.55
CA LEU A 133 -0.53 -8.81 13.11
C LEU A 133 -1.36 -9.60 14.14
N PRO A 134 -1.55 -9.07 15.37
CA PRO A 134 -2.49 -9.66 16.31
C PRO A 134 -3.93 -9.49 15.81
N GLY A 135 -4.82 -10.38 16.26
CA GLY A 135 -6.21 -10.34 15.86
C GLY A 135 -7.05 -11.48 16.39
N THR A 136 -8.31 -11.50 15.97
CA THR A 136 -9.30 -12.50 16.34
C THR A 136 -10.17 -12.87 15.15
N LEU A 137 -10.67 -14.10 15.15
CA LEU A 137 -11.71 -14.58 14.25
C LEU A 137 -12.78 -15.27 15.11
N ASP A 138 -13.98 -14.73 15.13
CA ASP A 138 -15.16 -15.36 15.71
C ASP A 138 -15.94 -16.08 14.63
N ALA A 139 -15.72 -17.38 14.53
CA ALA A 139 -16.41 -18.27 13.61
C ALA A 139 -17.57 -19.02 14.30
N ARG A 140 -18.05 -18.61 15.48
CA ARG A 140 -19.13 -19.32 16.20
C ARG A 140 -20.52 -19.11 15.60
N GLY A 141 -20.75 -17.95 14.98
CA GLY A 141 -21.98 -17.62 14.25
C GLY A 141 -21.94 -18.01 12.78
N ASP A 142 -23.08 -17.91 12.09
CA ASP A 142 -23.20 -18.30 10.67
C ASP A 142 -22.33 -17.44 9.74
N THR A 143 -22.14 -16.16 10.08
CA THR A 143 -21.19 -15.27 9.41
C THR A 143 -19.98 -15.03 10.31
N PRO A 144 -18.79 -15.53 9.93
CA PRO A 144 -17.56 -15.28 10.67
C PRO A 144 -17.21 -13.79 10.72
N GLN A 145 -16.60 -13.36 11.82
CA GLN A 145 -16.13 -11.98 12.00
C GLN A 145 -14.65 -11.99 12.38
N ALA A 146 -13.82 -11.42 11.52
CA ALA A 146 -12.40 -11.28 11.73
C ALA A 146 -12.04 -9.83 12.03
N THR A 147 -11.14 -9.60 12.99
CA THR A 147 -10.57 -8.28 13.29
C THR A 147 -9.07 -8.41 13.53
N PHE A 148 -8.28 -7.59 12.86
CA PHE A 148 -6.82 -7.58 12.96
C PHE A 148 -6.29 -6.16 13.15
N GLN A 149 -5.19 -6.06 13.90
CA GLN A 149 -4.54 -4.79 14.24
C GLN A 149 -3.10 -4.78 13.70
N PRO A 150 -2.91 -4.60 12.38
CA PRO A 150 -1.57 -4.60 11.80
C PRO A 150 -0.73 -3.45 12.36
N ALA A 151 0.53 -3.77 12.65
CA ALA A 151 1.57 -2.82 12.98
C ALA A 151 2.82 -3.13 12.15
N LEU A 152 3.15 -2.24 11.21
CA LEU A 152 4.33 -2.33 10.36
C LEU A 152 5.29 -1.21 10.74
N GLN A 153 6.58 -1.51 10.71
CA GLN A 153 7.65 -0.53 10.95
C GLN A 153 8.72 -0.69 9.89
N ASN A 154 8.90 0.34 9.06
CA ASN A 154 9.92 0.43 8.01
C ASN A 154 9.97 -0.77 7.04
N VAL A 155 8.82 -1.36 6.71
CA VAL A 155 8.70 -2.45 5.75
C VAL A 155 8.76 -1.89 4.33
N GLU A 156 9.46 -2.55 3.40
CA GLU A 156 9.52 -2.11 2.00
C GLU A 156 8.14 -2.25 1.31
N ILE A 157 7.52 -1.13 0.94
CA ILE A 157 6.17 -1.14 0.34
C ILE A 157 6.15 -1.84 -1.03
N GLY A 158 7.24 -1.73 -1.79
CA GLY A 158 7.34 -2.36 -3.11
C GLY A 158 7.19 -3.89 -3.06
N SER A 159 7.70 -4.52 -2.00
CA SER A 159 7.56 -5.96 -1.79
C SER A 159 6.11 -6.36 -1.52
N LEU A 160 5.39 -5.57 -0.73
CA LEU A 160 3.97 -5.80 -0.46
C LEU A 160 3.13 -5.64 -1.73
N ILE A 161 3.33 -4.55 -2.47
CA ILE A 161 2.65 -4.30 -3.75
C ILE A 161 2.83 -5.49 -4.70
N LYS A 162 4.07 -5.99 -4.82
CA LYS A 162 4.39 -7.16 -5.65
C LYS A 162 3.74 -8.45 -5.15
N ALA A 163 3.77 -8.71 -3.84
CA ALA A 163 3.18 -9.92 -3.25
C ALA A 163 1.66 -10.00 -3.45
N PHE A 164 0.99 -8.85 -3.59
CA PHE A 164 -0.44 -8.76 -3.88
C PHE A 164 -0.76 -8.52 -5.36
N ASN A 165 0.23 -8.67 -6.25
CA ASN A 165 0.10 -8.60 -7.71
C ASN A 165 -0.41 -7.26 -8.25
N TYR A 166 -0.03 -6.15 -7.61
CA TYR A 166 -0.39 -4.82 -8.09
C TYR A 166 0.71 -4.21 -8.95
N SER A 167 0.32 -3.45 -9.97
CA SER A 167 1.22 -2.87 -10.98
C SER A 167 1.75 -1.47 -10.61
N LEU A 168 1.78 -1.12 -9.32
CA LEU A 168 2.19 0.20 -8.83
C LEU A 168 3.72 0.28 -8.64
N ASN A 169 4.38 1.21 -9.32
CA ASN A 169 5.81 1.45 -9.16
C ASN A 169 6.09 2.44 -8.01
N LEU A 170 5.91 1.96 -6.78
CA LEU A 170 6.17 2.71 -5.55
C LEU A 170 7.15 1.94 -4.67
N THR A 171 8.21 2.61 -4.25
CA THR A 171 9.16 2.11 -3.25
C THR A 171 9.24 3.07 -2.06
N GLY A 172 9.71 2.58 -0.92
CA GLY A 172 9.82 3.33 0.32
C GLY A 172 9.58 2.47 1.56
N LYS A 173 9.99 3.00 2.72
CA LYS A 173 9.83 2.34 4.01
C LYS A 173 8.48 2.68 4.64
N LEU A 174 7.54 1.76 4.58
CA LEU A 174 6.19 1.87 5.17
C LEU A 174 6.22 1.54 6.67
N SER A 175 5.65 2.45 7.45
CA SER A 175 5.17 2.20 8.79
C SER A 175 3.65 2.42 8.83
N LEU A 176 2.92 1.48 9.40
CA LEU A 176 1.45 1.49 9.41
C LEU A 176 0.93 0.94 10.73
N THR A 177 -0.05 1.60 11.32
CA THR A 177 -0.83 1.06 12.44
C THR A 177 -2.30 1.24 12.16
N GLY A 178 -3.10 0.19 12.34
CA GLY A 178 -4.51 0.25 12.03
C GLY A 178 -5.32 -0.87 12.64
N GLU A 179 -6.60 -0.86 12.29
CA GLU A 179 -7.55 -1.91 12.63
C GLU A 179 -8.41 -2.18 11.40
N PHE A 180 -8.49 -3.45 11.03
CA PHE A 180 -9.26 -3.92 9.88
C PHE A 180 -10.15 -5.08 10.30
N SER A 181 -11.32 -5.14 9.69
CA SER A 181 -12.30 -6.19 9.94
C SER A 181 -12.88 -6.71 8.62
N GLY A 182 -13.29 -7.97 8.63
CA GLY A 182 -13.84 -8.65 7.47
C GLY A 182 -14.41 -10.01 7.85
N THR A 183 -14.74 -10.82 6.85
CA THR A 183 -15.40 -12.11 7.09
C THR A 183 -14.49 -13.30 6.79
N ARG A 184 -13.64 -13.19 5.75
CA ARG A 184 -12.68 -14.24 5.41
C ARG A 184 -11.25 -13.73 5.39
N ILE A 185 -10.34 -14.50 5.96
CA ILE A 185 -8.90 -14.23 5.99
C ILE A 185 -8.28 -14.72 4.69
N ASP A 186 -8.53 -13.97 3.63
CA ASP A 186 -8.05 -14.24 2.28
C ASP A 186 -7.75 -12.92 1.53
N ALA A 187 -6.84 -12.96 0.56
CA ALA A 187 -6.42 -11.78 -0.19
C ALA A 187 -7.51 -11.25 -1.14
N ASP A 188 -8.33 -12.11 -1.74
CA ASP A 188 -9.46 -11.69 -2.57
C ASP A 188 -10.58 -11.11 -1.71
N ASP A 189 -10.88 -11.73 -0.57
CA ASP A 189 -11.87 -11.18 0.37
C ASP A 189 -11.43 -9.83 0.94
N PHE A 190 -10.15 -9.69 1.30
CA PHE A 190 -9.57 -8.42 1.76
C PHE A 190 -9.76 -7.30 0.74
N ARG A 191 -9.58 -7.60 -0.55
CA ARG A 191 -9.76 -6.63 -1.65
C ARG A 191 -11.22 -6.24 -1.89
N ARG A 192 -12.19 -6.98 -1.36
CA ARG A 192 -13.60 -6.81 -1.72
C ARG A 192 -14.50 -6.41 -0.57
N HIS A 193 -14.26 -6.94 0.62
CA HIS A 193 -15.24 -6.91 1.71
C HIS A 193 -14.66 -6.42 3.03
N TRP A 194 -13.34 -6.27 3.13
CA TRP A 194 -12.75 -5.76 4.35
C TRP A 194 -12.90 -4.25 4.46
N GLN A 195 -12.97 -3.80 5.70
CA GLN A 195 -13.11 -2.41 6.06
C GLN A 195 -12.22 -2.08 7.26
N GLY A 196 -11.85 -0.81 7.43
CA GLY A 196 -11.02 -0.42 8.54
C GLY A 196 -10.39 0.96 8.37
N GLN A 197 -9.48 1.27 9.28
CA GLN A 197 -8.76 2.52 9.29
C GLN A 197 -7.33 2.32 9.74
N ALA A 198 -6.42 3.11 9.19
CA ALA A 198 -5.01 3.08 9.56
C ALA A 198 -4.38 4.46 9.48
N GLN A 199 -3.31 4.63 10.23
CA GLN A 199 -2.36 5.71 10.07
C GLN A 199 -1.16 5.16 9.33
N LEU A 200 -0.74 5.86 8.28
CA LEU A 200 0.41 5.45 7.48
C LEU A 200 1.47 6.54 7.46
N GLN A 201 2.71 6.11 7.50
CA GLN A 201 3.89 6.93 7.32
C GLN A 201 4.83 6.19 6.37
N MET A 202 5.44 6.91 5.45
CA MET A 202 6.47 6.34 4.59
C MET A 202 7.70 7.24 4.62
N ALA A 203 8.88 6.62 4.61
CA ALA A 203 10.16 7.30 4.43
C ALA A 203 10.80 6.91 3.10
N ASP A 204 11.65 7.79 2.56
CA ASP A 204 12.46 7.55 1.36
C ASP A 204 11.63 7.06 0.17
N THR A 205 10.50 7.72 -0.06
CA THR A 205 9.53 7.31 -1.08
C THR A 205 10.00 7.68 -2.47
N ARG A 206 9.76 6.78 -3.42
CA ARG A 206 9.99 7.01 -4.84
C ARG A 206 8.85 6.42 -5.64
N THR A 207 8.18 7.26 -6.42
CA THR A 207 7.13 6.85 -7.36
C THR A 207 7.63 7.08 -8.78
N GLU A 208 7.73 6.02 -9.57
CA GLU A 208 8.15 6.10 -10.97
C GLU A 208 7.00 6.52 -11.88
N GLY A 209 7.33 7.07 -13.05
CA GLY A 209 6.39 7.31 -14.14
C GLY A 209 5.75 8.69 -14.16
N LEU A 210 5.70 9.39 -13.02
CA LEU A 210 5.29 10.80 -12.94
C LEU A 210 6.22 11.56 -12.00
N ASN A 211 6.95 12.53 -12.54
CA ASN A 211 7.75 13.48 -11.76
C ASN A 211 6.95 14.79 -11.53
N PHE A 212 6.41 14.97 -10.32
CA PHE A 212 5.57 16.13 -10.00
C PHE A 212 6.34 17.44 -10.04
N GLN A 213 7.61 17.42 -9.62
CA GLN A 213 8.48 18.59 -9.69
C GLN A 213 8.65 19.02 -11.14
N GLN A 214 8.96 18.09 -12.04
CA GLN A 214 9.13 18.36 -13.47
C GLN A 214 7.84 18.89 -14.10
N LEU A 215 6.69 18.27 -13.81
CA LEU A 215 5.39 18.69 -14.34
C LEU A 215 5.06 20.14 -13.95
N VAL A 216 5.26 20.48 -12.67
CA VAL A 216 5.07 21.84 -12.16
C VAL A 216 6.03 22.81 -12.82
N GLN A 217 7.32 22.48 -12.86
CA GLN A 217 8.34 23.34 -13.41
C GLN A 217 8.11 23.62 -14.90
N GLN A 218 7.85 22.60 -15.72
CA GLN A 218 7.55 22.77 -17.15
C GLN A 218 6.30 23.62 -17.39
N ALA A 219 5.27 23.48 -16.55
CA ALA A 219 4.06 24.30 -16.68
C ALA A 219 4.34 25.79 -16.36
N VAL A 220 5.21 26.06 -15.38
CA VAL A 220 5.68 27.41 -15.06
C VAL A 220 6.56 27.98 -16.17
N GLU A 221 7.48 27.20 -16.73
CA GLU A 221 8.34 27.63 -17.85
C GLU A 221 7.54 28.03 -19.09
N ARG A 222 6.47 27.29 -19.42
CA ARG A 222 5.59 27.65 -20.55
C ARG A 222 4.84 28.97 -20.34
N SER A 223 4.70 29.40 -19.08
CA SER A 223 3.91 30.56 -18.68
C SER A 223 4.76 31.76 -18.28
N THR A 224 6.08 31.59 -18.11
CA THR A 224 6.99 32.60 -17.54
C THR A 224 8.36 32.56 -18.22
N ASN A 225 9.24 33.52 -17.89
CA ASN A 225 10.65 33.49 -18.33
C ASN A 225 11.56 32.69 -17.39
N VAL A 226 11.01 31.99 -16.40
CA VAL A 226 11.77 31.09 -15.52
C VAL A 226 12.13 29.85 -16.31
N ARG A 227 13.34 29.34 -16.13
CA ARG A 227 13.77 28.06 -16.70
C ARG A 227 13.88 27.01 -15.62
N ALA A 228 13.58 25.78 -15.97
CA ALA A 228 13.83 24.67 -15.08
C ALA A 228 15.14 23.97 -15.44
N GLN A 229 15.50 22.97 -14.65
CA GLN A 229 16.81 22.33 -14.70
C GLN A 229 16.71 21.03 -15.51
N GLU A 230 17.44 20.91 -16.61
CA GLU A 230 17.23 19.87 -17.65
C GLU A 230 17.55 18.40 -17.26
N ASN A 231 17.84 18.08 -16.00
CA ASN A 231 18.16 16.71 -15.56
C ASN A 231 17.11 16.20 -14.57
N TYR A 232 15.99 15.71 -15.10
CA TYR A 232 14.97 15.06 -14.28
C TYR A 232 15.17 13.54 -14.31
N ASP A 233 15.39 12.99 -13.12
CA ASP A 233 15.01 11.61 -12.84
C ASP A 233 13.49 11.49 -13.03
N ASN A 234 12.97 10.49 -13.76
CA ASN A 234 11.54 10.38 -14.10
C ASN A 234 10.70 9.83 -12.93
N ALA A 235 10.92 10.36 -11.73
CA ALA A 235 10.24 9.92 -10.53
C ALA A 235 9.96 11.08 -9.59
N THR A 236 8.91 10.93 -8.81
CA THR A 236 8.64 11.77 -7.65
C THR A 236 9.31 11.18 -6.43
N ARG A 237 10.15 11.97 -5.74
CA ARG A 237 10.85 11.57 -4.53
C ARG A 237 10.42 12.41 -3.33
N LEU A 238 10.11 11.76 -2.21
CA LEU A 238 9.81 12.43 -0.94
C LEU A 238 10.53 11.71 0.20
N ASP A 239 11.14 12.48 1.09
CA ASP A 239 11.85 11.96 2.26
C ASP A 239 10.85 11.43 3.30
N SER A 240 9.67 12.04 3.37
CA SER A 240 8.58 11.55 4.21
C SER A 240 7.20 11.80 3.62
N VAL A 241 6.30 10.86 3.87
CA VAL A 241 4.88 10.90 3.53
C VAL A 241 4.08 10.45 4.75
N SER A 242 2.95 11.10 5.02
CA SER A 242 1.99 10.65 6.02
C SER A 242 0.56 10.79 5.50
N SER A 243 -0.34 9.93 5.95
CA SER A 243 -1.77 10.02 5.61
C SER A 243 -2.61 9.21 6.59
N GLN A 244 -3.91 9.49 6.62
CA GLN A 244 -4.90 8.61 7.22
C GLN A 244 -5.58 7.81 6.13
N LEU A 245 -5.58 6.50 6.29
CA LEU A 245 -6.20 5.56 5.38
C LEU A 245 -7.52 5.08 5.99
N THR A 246 -8.56 5.02 5.15
CA THR A 246 -9.76 4.22 5.43
C THR A 246 -9.92 3.21 4.31
N LEU A 247 -10.26 1.97 4.66
CA LEU A 247 -10.63 0.92 3.71
C LEU A 247 -12.12 0.67 3.87
N ASP A 248 -12.84 0.65 2.75
CA ASP A 248 -14.25 0.31 2.70
C ASP A 248 -14.51 -0.55 1.45
N ASN A 249 -14.66 -1.86 1.64
CA ASN A 249 -15.01 -2.81 0.58
C ASN A 249 -14.10 -2.71 -0.67
N GLY A 250 -12.80 -2.60 -0.44
CA GLY A 250 -11.79 -2.45 -1.50
C GLY A 250 -11.54 -1.02 -1.97
N LEU A 251 -12.30 -0.03 -1.49
CA LEU A 251 -12.01 1.37 -1.73
C LEU A 251 -11.11 1.92 -0.63
N VAL A 252 -9.85 2.19 -0.97
CA VAL A 252 -8.90 2.87 -0.10
C VAL A 252 -9.09 4.38 -0.27
N THR A 253 -9.41 5.09 0.81
CA THR A 253 -9.41 6.56 0.82
C THR A 253 -8.22 7.05 1.64
N LEU A 254 -7.42 7.92 1.04
CA LEU A 254 -6.30 8.60 1.68
C LEU A 254 -6.72 10.04 1.99
N ASN A 255 -6.75 10.36 3.27
CA ASN A 255 -7.09 11.68 3.78
C ASN A 255 -5.86 12.36 4.37
N ARG A 256 -5.82 13.70 4.29
CA ARG A 256 -4.76 14.52 4.88
C ARG A 256 -3.36 14.01 4.51
N LEU A 257 -3.18 13.62 3.24
CA LEU A 257 -1.88 13.23 2.74
C LEU A 257 -0.95 14.44 2.83
N GLN A 258 0.24 14.23 3.38
CA GLN A 258 1.31 15.22 3.44
C GLN A 258 2.59 14.55 2.98
N GLY A 259 3.34 15.22 2.11
CA GLY A 259 4.64 14.75 1.64
C GLY A 259 5.64 15.88 1.62
N GLN A 260 6.91 15.58 1.92
CA GLN A 260 7.99 16.57 1.90
C GLN A 260 9.32 15.97 1.46
N SER A 261 10.12 16.80 0.81
CA SER A 261 11.56 16.65 0.57
C SER A 261 12.24 18.01 0.50
N ASP A 262 13.57 18.01 0.39
CA ASP A 262 14.38 19.23 0.19
C ASP A 262 13.90 20.12 -0.97
N VAL A 263 13.31 19.53 -2.01
CA VAL A 263 12.94 20.22 -3.24
C VAL A 263 11.44 20.34 -3.45
N MET A 264 10.60 19.71 -2.63
CA MET A 264 9.16 19.65 -2.84
C MET A 264 8.39 19.46 -1.53
N ALA A 265 7.26 20.14 -1.41
CA ALA A 265 6.25 19.87 -0.38
C ALA A 265 4.89 19.66 -1.06
N MET A 266 4.08 18.75 -0.55
CA MET A 266 2.73 18.57 -1.04
C MET A 266 1.74 18.18 0.05
N THR A 267 0.48 18.53 -0.22
CA THR A 267 -0.67 17.98 0.50
C THR A 267 -1.60 17.32 -0.49
N GLY A 268 -2.44 16.40 -0.05
CA GLY A 268 -3.41 15.77 -0.94
C GLY A 268 -4.44 14.91 -0.25
N GLU A 269 -5.30 14.35 -1.07
CA GLU A 269 -6.35 13.42 -0.70
C GLU A 269 -6.80 12.66 -1.95
N GLY A 270 -7.47 11.53 -1.76
CA GLY A 270 -8.05 10.81 -2.88
C GLY A 270 -8.37 9.37 -2.57
N GLN A 271 -8.65 8.63 -3.63
CA GLN A 271 -9.13 7.26 -3.56
C GLN A 271 -8.35 6.34 -4.48
N LEU A 272 -8.18 5.10 -4.04
CA LEU A 272 -7.63 3.99 -4.81
C LEU A 272 -8.62 2.81 -4.72
N ASP A 273 -9.05 2.30 -5.86
CA ASP A 273 -9.91 1.12 -5.93
C ASP A 273 -9.03 -0.12 -6.14
N LEU A 274 -8.97 -1.00 -5.14
CA LEU A 274 -8.16 -2.21 -5.14
C LEU A 274 -8.68 -3.28 -6.11
N GLN A 275 -9.96 -3.22 -6.48
CA GLN A 275 -10.56 -4.19 -7.40
C GLN A 275 -10.45 -3.73 -8.84
N LYS A 276 -10.69 -2.43 -9.08
CA LYS A 276 -10.59 -1.83 -10.42
C LYS A 276 -9.18 -1.40 -10.80
N GLU A 277 -8.24 -1.43 -9.85
CA GLU A 277 -6.86 -0.98 -10.02
C GLU A 277 -6.78 0.44 -10.61
N ASN A 278 -7.60 1.34 -10.07
CA ASN A 278 -7.66 2.73 -10.51
C ASN A 278 -7.52 3.70 -9.33
N CYS A 279 -7.30 4.97 -9.64
CA CYS A 279 -7.26 6.02 -8.62
C CYS A 279 -7.87 7.33 -9.10
N ASP A 280 -8.19 8.19 -8.14
CA ASP A 280 -8.44 9.62 -8.32
C ASP A 280 -7.85 10.36 -7.12
N MET A 281 -6.69 10.98 -7.34
CA MET A 281 -5.89 11.65 -6.33
C MET A 281 -5.75 13.13 -6.68
N ARG A 282 -5.93 13.99 -5.68
CA ARG A 282 -5.73 15.43 -5.78
C ARG A 282 -4.59 15.85 -4.87
N PHE A 283 -3.68 16.63 -5.42
CA PHE A 283 -2.51 17.15 -4.74
C PHE A 283 -2.42 18.65 -4.90
N ASN A 284 -1.90 19.31 -3.88
CA ASN A 284 -1.40 20.67 -3.92
C ASN A 284 0.12 20.59 -3.82
N VAL A 285 0.81 20.75 -4.94
CA VAL A 285 2.26 20.57 -5.05
C VAL A 285 2.97 21.91 -5.01
N ARG A 286 4.00 22.02 -4.18
CA ARG A 286 4.84 23.20 -4.04
C ARG A 286 6.29 22.82 -4.24
N VAL A 287 6.92 23.41 -5.25
CA VAL A 287 8.31 23.11 -5.60
C VAL A 287 9.24 24.12 -4.92
N LEU A 288 10.05 23.62 -3.99
CA LEU A 288 10.92 24.40 -3.10
C LEU A 288 12.31 24.67 -3.70
N GLY A 289 12.75 23.84 -4.66
CA GLY A 289 14.08 23.88 -5.25
C GLY A 289 14.09 23.73 -6.78
N GLY A 290 15.28 23.80 -7.38
CA GLY A 290 15.48 23.54 -8.83
C GLY A 290 15.04 24.66 -9.78
N TRP A 291 14.75 25.86 -9.27
CA TRP A 291 14.38 27.02 -10.09
C TRP A 291 15.61 27.82 -10.56
N LYS A 292 15.62 28.29 -11.81
CA LYS A 292 16.62 29.24 -12.35
C LYS A 292 15.93 30.53 -12.85
N GLY A 293 16.37 31.70 -12.36
CA GLY A 293 15.76 32.99 -12.70
C GLY A 293 15.90 34.06 -11.60
N GLU A 294 15.06 35.08 -11.65
CA GLU A 294 15.06 36.20 -10.70
C GLU A 294 14.54 35.79 -9.31
N GLY A 295 15.22 36.24 -8.24
CA GLY A 295 14.96 35.81 -6.86
C GLY A 295 13.53 36.03 -6.36
N LYS A 296 12.92 37.20 -6.60
CA LYS A 296 11.56 37.51 -6.10
C LYS A 296 10.46 36.61 -6.67
N LEU A 297 10.52 36.32 -7.98
CA LEU A 297 9.58 35.43 -8.64
C LEU A 297 9.79 33.99 -8.16
N ILE A 298 11.04 33.57 -7.99
CA ILE A 298 11.37 32.25 -7.42
C ILE A 298 10.80 32.12 -6.00
N ASP A 299 10.97 33.13 -5.14
CA ASP A 299 10.45 33.10 -3.77
C ASP A 299 8.92 32.95 -3.74
N ARG A 300 8.22 33.60 -4.67
CA ARG A 300 6.77 33.45 -4.84
C ARG A 300 6.39 32.05 -5.33
N LEU A 301 7.08 31.52 -6.35
CA LEU A 301 6.84 30.16 -6.86
C LEU A 301 7.04 29.09 -5.78
N LYS A 302 8.06 29.24 -4.92
CA LYS A 302 8.31 28.36 -3.77
C LYS A 302 7.21 28.38 -2.70
N GLN A 303 6.35 29.41 -2.70
CA GLN A 303 5.19 29.54 -1.81
C GLN A 303 3.89 29.11 -2.49
N THR A 304 3.91 28.85 -3.80
CA THR A 304 2.72 28.62 -4.60
C THR A 304 2.39 27.14 -4.65
N ALA A 305 1.20 26.80 -4.18
CA ALA A 305 0.65 25.47 -4.37
C ALA A 305 0.01 25.37 -5.76
N ILE A 306 0.44 24.37 -6.53
CA ILE A 306 -0.12 24.05 -7.84
C ILE A 306 -1.01 22.81 -7.70
N PRO A 307 -2.32 22.92 -7.98
CA PRO A 307 -3.23 21.78 -7.98
C PRO A 307 -2.88 20.81 -9.12
N LEU A 308 -2.66 19.56 -8.75
CA LEU A 308 -2.39 18.43 -9.62
C LEU A 308 -3.42 17.34 -9.31
N ARG A 309 -4.13 16.86 -10.33
CA ARG A 309 -4.98 15.67 -10.22
C ARG A 309 -4.37 14.53 -11.02
N ILE A 310 -4.34 13.34 -10.44
CA ILE A 310 -3.91 12.09 -11.08
C ILE A 310 -5.08 11.12 -11.00
N TYR A 311 -5.43 10.51 -12.12
CA TYR A 311 -6.61 9.66 -12.19
C TYR A 311 -6.52 8.60 -13.29
N GLY A 312 -7.36 7.57 -13.18
CA GLY A 312 -7.44 6.46 -14.14
C GLY A 312 -6.77 5.20 -13.61
N ASP A 313 -6.52 4.26 -14.51
CA ASP A 313 -5.97 2.95 -14.16
C ASP A 313 -4.49 3.07 -13.82
N TRP A 314 -4.01 2.28 -12.85
CA TRP A 314 -2.63 2.39 -12.34
C TRP A 314 -1.55 2.14 -13.40
N GLN A 315 -1.88 1.39 -14.46
CA GLN A 315 -0.98 1.12 -15.58
C GLN A 315 -0.95 2.25 -16.62
N SER A 316 -1.96 3.12 -16.64
CA SER A 316 -2.13 4.19 -17.64
C SER A 316 -2.69 5.45 -17.01
N LEU A 317 -2.00 5.95 -15.99
CA LEU A 317 -2.42 7.13 -15.24
C LEU A 317 -2.47 8.38 -16.13
N SER A 318 -3.58 9.09 -16.05
CA SER A 318 -3.76 10.42 -16.62
C SER A 318 -3.56 11.48 -15.55
N TYR A 319 -3.19 12.69 -15.97
CA TYR A 319 -3.02 13.81 -15.06
C TYR A 319 -3.57 15.11 -15.63
N SER A 320 -3.94 16.04 -14.74
CA SER A 320 -4.31 17.41 -15.10
C SER A 320 -3.69 18.39 -14.11
N LEU A 321 -3.05 19.45 -14.62
CA LEU A 321 -2.52 20.56 -13.82
C LEU A 321 -3.38 21.82 -14.03
N GLN A 322 -3.77 22.47 -12.92
CA GLN A 322 -4.51 23.73 -12.96
C GLN A 322 -3.56 24.90 -12.74
N VAL A 323 -2.73 25.19 -13.74
CA VAL A 323 -1.62 26.14 -13.61
C VAL A 323 -2.01 27.54 -14.08
N ASP A 324 -2.77 27.63 -15.18
CA ASP A 324 -2.98 28.88 -15.92
C ASP A 324 -3.61 29.98 -15.10
N GLN A 325 -4.62 29.67 -14.29
CA GLN A 325 -5.32 30.69 -13.50
C GLN A 325 -4.47 31.19 -12.32
N ILE A 326 -3.77 30.28 -11.64
CA ILE A 326 -2.98 30.59 -10.45
C ILE A 326 -1.75 31.41 -10.83
N LEU A 327 -0.99 30.94 -11.83
CA LEU A 327 0.19 31.66 -12.30
C LEU A 327 -0.16 33.00 -12.92
N ARG A 328 -1.21 33.07 -13.75
CA ARG A 328 -1.61 34.35 -14.38
C ARG A 328 -1.91 35.41 -13.33
N LYS A 329 -2.66 35.06 -12.28
CA LYS A 329 -2.97 35.97 -11.19
C LYS A 329 -1.70 36.43 -10.47
N GLN A 330 -0.79 35.51 -10.15
CA GLN A 330 0.47 35.84 -9.49
C GLN A 330 1.41 36.71 -10.32
N LEU A 331 1.49 36.47 -11.63
CA LEU A 331 2.28 37.27 -12.56
C LEU A 331 1.69 38.68 -12.70
N GLN A 332 0.35 38.80 -12.76
CA GLN A 332 -0.31 40.10 -12.74
C GLN A 332 0.00 40.87 -11.45
N ASP A 333 -0.10 40.21 -10.29
CA ASP A 333 0.21 40.81 -9.01
C ASP A 333 1.69 41.24 -8.92
N GLU A 334 2.61 40.46 -9.47
CA GLU A 334 4.04 40.83 -9.52
C GLU A 334 4.30 42.02 -10.45
N ALA A 335 3.71 42.00 -11.64
CA ALA A 335 3.83 43.09 -12.60
C ALA A 335 3.27 44.39 -12.00
N LYS A 336 2.11 44.35 -11.34
CA LYS A 336 1.53 45.48 -10.62
C LYS A 336 2.46 45.99 -9.53
N GLN A 337 3.03 45.08 -8.73
CA GLN A 337 3.92 45.45 -7.63
C GLN A 337 5.23 46.09 -8.14
N ARG A 338 5.87 45.52 -9.16
CA ARG A 338 7.09 46.08 -9.77
C ARG A 338 6.82 47.43 -10.44
N LEU A 339 5.69 47.55 -11.13
CA LEU A 339 5.30 48.81 -11.75
C LEU A 339 5.04 49.88 -10.69
N ASN A 340 4.39 49.52 -9.57
CA ASN A 340 4.20 50.41 -8.42
C ASN A 340 5.55 50.84 -7.82
N ASP A 341 6.44 49.90 -7.53
CA ASP A 341 7.79 50.19 -7.00
C ASP A 341 8.58 51.13 -7.93
N TRP A 342 8.47 50.93 -9.26
CA TRP A 342 9.11 51.78 -10.25
C TRP A 342 8.48 53.18 -10.32
N VAL A 343 7.15 53.28 -10.28
CA VAL A 343 6.41 54.56 -10.23
C VAL A 343 6.79 55.33 -8.96
N GLU A 344 6.92 54.65 -7.82
CA GLU A 344 7.31 55.27 -6.55
C GLU A 344 8.74 55.81 -6.57
N ARG A 345 9.68 55.06 -7.15
CA ARG A 345 11.09 55.47 -7.28
C ARG A 345 11.28 56.60 -8.29
N ASN A 346 10.45 56.67 -9.33
CA ASN A 346 10.54 57.68 -10.39
C ASN A 346 9.45 58.76 -10.27
N LYS A 347 8.98 59.06 -9.04
CA LYS A 347 7.99 60.11 -8.77
C LYS A 347 8.46 61.45 -9.37
N GLY A 348 7.80 61.87 -10.47
CA GLY A 348 8.03 63.17 -11.12
C GLY A 348 8.33 63.11 -12.62
N SER A 349 8.67 61.95 -13.20
CA SER A 349 8.89 61.83 -14.65
C SER A 349 7.57 61.69 -15.42
N LYS A 350 7.56 62.09 -16.71
CA LYS A 350 6.39 61.92 -17.60
C LYS A 350 6.01 60.44 -17.74
N GLU A 351 7.01 59.57 -17.81
CA GLU A 351 6.89 58.12 -17.91
C GLU A 351 6.23 57.51 -16.65
N SER A 352 6.43 58.10 -15.46
CA SER A 352 5.75 57.67 -14.23
C SER A 352 4.22 57.81 -14.30
N LYS A 353 3.71 58.84 -15.01
CA LYS A 353 2.27 59.06 -15.18
C LYS A 353 1.66 58.04 -16.15
N ASP A 354 2.39 57.64 -17.18
CA ASP A 354 1.92 56.66 -18.16
C ASP A 354 1.93 55.24 -17.59
N ALA A 355 2.96 54.88 -16.81
CA ALA A 355 2.98 53.63 -16.05
C ALA A 355 1.83 53.54 -15.04
N LYS A 356 1.48 54.64 -14.36
CA LYS A 356 0.35 54.68 -13.41
C LYS A 356 -1.00 54.38 -14.09
N LYS A 357 -1.21 54.93 -15.30
CA LYS A 357 -2.41 54.65 -16.11
C LYS A 357 -2.50 53.21 -16.60
N LEU A 358 -1.36 52.55 -16.85
CA LEU A 358 -1.33 51.13 -17.21
C LEU A 358 -1.66 50.24 -16.01
N LEU A 359 -1.22 50.63 -14.82
CA LEU A 359 -1.52 49.96 -13.55
C LEU A 359 -3.02 49.95 -13.23
N ASP A 360 -3.73 51.05 -13.50
CA ASP A 360 -5.18 51.16 -13.30
C ASP A 360 -6.00 50.29 -14.28
N LYS A 361 -5.38 49.77 -15.35
CA LYS A 361 -6.02 48.94 -16.38
C LYS A 361 -5.71 47.44 -16.28
N LEU A 362 -4.63 47.08 -15.58
CA LEU A 362 -4.26 45.69 -15.24
C LEU A 362 -5.06 45.22 -14.05
#